data_AF-A0A952MXQ3-F1
#
_entry.id   AF-A0A952MXQ3-F1
#
_cell.length_a   1.000
_cell.length_b   1.000
_cell.length_c   1.000
_cell.angle_alpha   90.00
_cell.angle_beta   90.00
_cell.angle_gamma   90.00
#
_symmetry.space_group_name_H-M   'P 1'
#
loop_
_entity.id
_entity.type
_entity.pdbx_description
1 polymer ?
#
loop_
_entity_poly.entity_id
_entity_poly.type
_entity_poly.pdbx_seq_one_letter_code
_entity_poly.pdbx_strand_id
1 'polypeptide(L)'
;MKRIAFNFIIVLFISSATAQSTEFKYRRSLNNVTSEDWYSIHLPPDLFQKINKDFSDIRLLAVTEKDTIEIPYLLKIRTDEITTENFNLPLLNQSRANGVLFFTVQIPANKTLNSLNVNFAERNFDALVSIEGSADRKDWFEIVNNKRIVSIYQDQIDYSNTTVNFPNSDYTFLRVQVKSDKQLSLTGASFNYINTKKGEHITLTDFITNTTTENKQTEVRIRSPYRAAVHALAISASHNNDYYRNYSLAYALDSIKTEKGWIQNYSTFKRGYLTSIDSNKINFETLITHELKLTIYNQDNPALTINNIELSGPKIEILAKLSPHQNTFLYYGNTRLPSPRYDLVHFEDRIPQSVKTIDLLKEENLESPQQEKALFTKKFWLWTILIVVIGIMAYFTLQMLKRNN
;
A
#
# COMPACT_ATOMS: atom_id res chain seq x y z
N MET A 1 -11.53 -75.79 31.00
CA MET A 1 -10.09 -75.45 31.06
C MET A 1 -9.62 -74.96 29.68
N LYS A 2 -9.19 -73.68 29.60
CA LYS A 2 -8.28 -73.00 28.62
C LYS A 2 -8.53 -73.22 27.10
N ARG A 3 -8.61 -72.21 26.22
CA ARG A 3 -7.80 -70.98 26.00
C ARG A 3 -8.66 -69.95 25.22
N ILE A 4 -8.96 -68.77 25.76
CA ILE A 4 -8.28 -67.46 25.54
C ILE A 4 -7.95 -67.16 24.07
N ALA A 5 -8.76 -66.30 23.45
CA ALA A 5 -8.35 -65.31 22.45
C ALA A 5 -9.47 -64.26 22.31
N PHE A 6 -9.51 -63.28 23.21
CA PHE A 6 -10.40 -62.13 23.11
C PHE A 6 -9.72 -61.08 22.23
N ASN A 7 -10.38 -60.73 21.12
CA ASN A 7 -10.01 -59.62 20.23
C ASN A 7 -9.95 -58.32 21.02
N PHE A 8 -8.75 -57.76 21.19
CA PHE A 8 -8.55 -56.36 21.58
C PHE A 8 -7.97 -55.64 20.35
N ILE A 9 -8.85 -55.05 19.53
CA ILE A 9 -8.46 -54.00 18.59
C ILE A 9 -8.39 -52.72 19.42
N ILE A 10 -7.20 -52.42 19.93
CA ILE A 10 -6.87 -51.10 20.46
C ILE A 10 -6.55 -50.21 19.25
N VAL A 11 -7.52 -49.40 18.83
CA VAL A 11 -7.26 -48.25 17.96
C VAL A 11 -6.58 -47.20 18.83
N LEU A 12 -5.25 -47.14 18.76
CA LEU A 12 -4.47 -46.02 19.28
C LEU A 12 -4.80 -44.80 18.41
N PHE A 13 -5.79 -44.01 18.82
CA PHE A 13 -5.92 -42.63 18.35
C PHE A 13 -4.76 -41.85 18.97
N ILE A 14 -3.61 -41.87 18.30
CA ILE A 14 -2.55 -40.90 18.53
C ILE A 14 -3.11 -39.59 18.01
N SER A 15 -3.77 -38.84 18.88
CA SER A 15 -3.95 -37.41 18.70
C SER A 15 -2.55 -36.81 18.73
N SER A 16 -1.94 -36.67 17.56
CA SER A 16 -0.83 -35.74 17.37
C SER A 16 -1.38 -34.35 17.63
N ALA A 17 -1.36 -33.95 18.90
CA ALA A 17 -1.37 -32.56 19.29
C ALA A 17 -0.14 -31.94 18.64
N THR A 18 -0.32 -31.39 17.43
CA THR A 18 0.63 -30.46 16.88
C THR A 18 0.59 -29.26 17.82
N ALA A 19 1.54 -29.19 18.75
CA ALA A 19 1.91 -27.93 19.35
C ALA A 19 2.13 -26.98 18.16
N GLN A 20 1.29 -25.97 18.00
CA GLN A 20 1.54 -24.93 17.01
C GLN A 20 2.82 -24.23 17.46
N SER A 21 3.97 -24.70 16.99
CA SER A 21 5.20 -23.93 17.10
C SER A 21 4.95 -22.66 16.29
N THR A 22 4.90 -21.52 17.00
CA THR A 22 4.97 -20.20 16.41
C THR A 22 6.39 -20.02 15.88
N GLU A 23 6.73 -20.73 14.82
CA GLU A 23 8.06 -20.75 14.26
C GLU A 23 8.21 -19.55 13.33
N PHE A 24 8.71 -18.46 13.90
CA PHE A 24 9.21 -17.34 13.13
C PHE A 24 10.43 -17.79 12.33
N LYS A 25 10.52 -17.33 11.09
CA LYS A 25 11.64 -17.66 10.19
C LYS A 25 12.82 -16.72 10.37
N TYR A 26 12.56 -15.51 10.83
CA TYR A 26 13.55 -14.46 10.91
C TYR A 26 13.41 -13.69 12.22
N ARG A 27 14.53 -13.16 12.70
CA ARG A 27 14.53 -12.14 13.75
C ARG A 27 15.60 -11.07 13.51
N ARG A 28 15.43 -9.93 14.15
CA ARG A 28 16.43 -8.87 14.29
C ARG A 28 16.52 -8.45 15.74
N SER A 29 17.72 -8.39 16.31
CA SER A 29 17.94 -7.76 17.61
C SER A 29 17.76 -6.25 17.49
N LEU A 30 17.26 -5.63 18.55
CA LEU A 30 17.32 -4.17 18.68
C LEU A 30 18.72 -3.75 19.15
N ASN A 31 19.11 -2.52 18.84
CA ASN A 31 20.23 -1.86 19.53
C ASN A 31 19.97 -1.73 21.03
N ASN A 32 21.00 -1.36 21.80
CA ASN A 32 20.90 -1.31 23.26
C ASN A 32 19.91 -0.23 23.74
N VAL A 33 18.89 -0.64 24.50
CA VAL A 33 17.91 0.26 25.13
C VAL A 33 18.53 0.88 26.38
N THR A 34 18.64 2.21 26.41
CA THR A 34 19.36 2.94 27.47
C THR A 34 18.48 3.35 28.67
N SER A 35 17.17 3.45 28.48
CA SER A 35 16.23 3.94 29.49
C SER A 35 14.84 3.36 29.23
N GLU A 36 14.02 3.26 30.27
CA GLU A 36 12.62 2.86 30.08
C GLU A 36 11.83 4.03 29.47
N ASP A 37 11.39 3.89 28.23
CA ASP A 37 10.70 4.95 27.49
C ASP A 37 9.96 4.41 26.26
N TRP A 38 9.24 5.29 25.56
CA TRP A 38 8.73 5.05 24.22
C TRP A 38 9.84 5.13 23.18
N TYR A 39 9.92 4.10 22.34
CA TYR A 39 10.83 4.03 21.22
C TYR A 39 10.08 3.82 19.90
N SER A 40 10.59 4.44 18.84
CA SER A 40 10.24 4.13 17.45
C SER A 40 11.30 3.23 16.83
N ILE A 41 10.84 2.11 16.25
CA ILE A 41 11.66 1.12 15.55
C ILE A 41 11.28 1.18 14.07
N HIS A 42 12.19 1.65 13.21
CA HIS A 42 11.94 1.70 11.78
C HIS A 42 12.00 0.30 11.15
N LEU A 43 11.01 -0.05 10.31
CA LEU A 43 11.02 -1.30 9.54
C LEU A 43 11.78 -1.13 8.23
N PRO A 44 12.92 -1.81 8.03
CA PRO A 44 13.73 -1.65 6.84
C PRO A 44 13.06 -2.28 5.61
N PRO A 45 13.27 -1.74 4.39
CA PRO A 45 12.57 -2.18 3.18
C PRO A 45 12.72 -3.68 2.85
N ASP A 46 13.87 -4.28 3.15
CA ASP A 46 14.16 -5.69 2.85
C ASP A 46 13.36 -6.69 3.71
N LEU A 47 12.74 -6.20 4.79
CA LEU A 47 11.83 -6.97 5.65
C LEU A 47 10.48 -7.23 4.95
N PHE A 48 10.00 -6.31 4.09
CA PHE A 48 8.67 -6.39 3.47
C PHE A 48 8.48 -7.59 2.52
N GLN A 49 9.57 -8.20 2.03
CA GLN A 49 9.52 -9.43 1.25
C GLN A 49 9.29 -10.69 2.09
N LYS A 50 9.52 -10.62 3.40
CA LYS A 50 9.51 -11.75 4.35
C LYS A 50 8.31 -11.73 5.29
N ILE A 51 7.44 -10.74 5.19
CA ILE A 51 6.25 -10.61 6.03
C ILE A 51 4.96 -10.74 5.23
N ASN A 52 3.86 -10.92 5.95
CA ASN A 52 2.52 -10.83 5.39
C ASN A 52 2.21 -9.39 4.95
N LYS A 53 1.37 -9.27 3.90
CA LYS A 53 1.00 -7.97 3.31
C LYS A 53 0.27 -7.03 4.28
N ASP A 54 -0.32 -7.59 5.33
CA ASP A 54 -1.06 -6.91 6.39
C ASP A 54 -0.27 -6.76 7.70
N PHE A 55 1.04 -7.04 7.68
CA PHE A 55 1.96 -6.95 8.84
C PHE A 55 1.59 -7.86 10.02
N SER A 56 0.70 -8.85 9.80
CA SER A 56 0.12 -9.68 10.85
C SER A 56 1.13 -10.57 11.58
N ASP A 57 2.23 -10.91 10.92
CA ASP A 57 3.23 -11.88 11.40
C ASP A 57 4.44 -11.24 12.09
N ILE A 58 4.37 -9.96 12.43
CA ILE A 58 5.40 -9.27 13.20
C ILE A 58 5.14 -9.42 14.70
N ARG A 59 6.17 -9.74 15.49
CA ARG A 59 6.13 -9.72 16.96
C ARG A 59 7.37 -9.08 17.54
N LEU A 60 7.20 -8.33 18.62
CA LEU A 60 8.31 -7.77 19.39
C LEU A 60 8.40 -8.56 20.70
N LEU A 61 9.49 -9.31 20.89
CA LEU A 61 9.63 -10.20 22.05
C LEU A 61 10.89 -9.83 22.85
N ALA A 62 10.72 -9.67 24.17
CA ALA A 62 11.82 -9.61 25.12
C ALA A 62 12.14 -11.01 25.63
N VAL A 63 13.39 -11.44 25.43
CA VAL A 63 13.90 -12.72 25.93
C VAL A 63 14.67 -12.47 27.21
N THR A 64 14.23 -13.13 28.29
CA THR A 64 14.94 -13.18 29.58
C THR A 64 15.50 -14.59 29.79
N GLU A 65 16.30 -14.79 30.84
CA GLU A 65 16.83 -16.12 31.17
C GLU A 65 15.74 -17.17 31.45
N LYS A 66 14.53 -16.74 31.85
CA LYS A 66 13.45 -17.62 32.32
C LYS A 66 12.23 -17.62 31.43
N ASP A 67 11.97 -16.53 30.70
CA ASP A 67 10.72 -16.34 29.97
C ASP A 67 10.90 -15.46 28.72
N THR A 68 9.97 -15.62 27.76
CA THR A 68 9.85 -14.77 26.57
C THR A 68 8.54 -14.00 26.65
N ILE A 69 8.64 -12.67 26.73
CA ILE A 69 7.49 -11.79 26.92
C ILE A 69 7.25 -11.01 25.62
N GLU A 70 6.02 -11.03 25.13
CA GLU A 70 5.58 -10.20 24.02
C GLU A 70 5.38 -8.75 24.48
N ILE A 71 6.02 -7.81 23.80
CA ILE A 71 5.91 -6.38 24.06
C ILE A 71 4.80 -5.80 23.15
N PRO A 72 3.73 -5.24 23.74
CA PRO A 72 2.70 -4.54 22.98
C PRO A 72 3.28 -3.36 22.19
N TYR A 73 2.80 -3.20 20.96
CA TYR A 73 3.30 -2.16 20.07
C TYR A 73 2.20 -1.58 19.18
N LEU A 74 2.43 -0.37 18.65
CA LEU A 74 1.62 0.23 17.58
C LEU A 74 2.40 0.24 16.27
N LEU A 75 1.78 -0.28 15.21
CA LEU A 75 2.28 -0.10 13.86
C LEU A 75 1.87 1.28 13.34
N LYS A 76 2.84 2.10 12.93
CA LYS A 76 2.60 3.43 12.34
C LYS A 76 3.04 3.45 10.89
N ILE A 77 2.11 3.76 10.00
CA ILE A 77 2.34 3.98 8.58
C ILE A 77 2.28 5.50 8.35
N ARG A 78 3.43 6.15 8.21
CA ARG A 78 3.56 7.62 8.15
C ARG A 78 3.18 8.20 6.78
N THR A 79 1.92 8.00 6.37
CA THR A 79 1.34 8.66 5.18
C THR A 79 0.83 10.07 5.50
N ASP A 80 0.56 10.87 4.48
CA ASP A 80 -0.08 12.19 4.64
C ASP A 80 -1.48 12.02 5.28
N GLU A 81 -1.72 12.72 6.38
CA GLU A 81 -3.04 12.80 7.02
C GLU A 81 -3.74 14.08 6.51
N ILE A 82 -4.87 13.92 5.83
CA ILE A 82 -5.63 15.03 5.24
C ILE A 82 -6.96 15.18 5.97
N THR A 83 -7.20 16.37 6.51
CA THR A 83 -8.50 16.77 7.08
C THR A 83 -9.09 17.89 6.26
N THR A 84 -10.36 17.76 5.89
CA THR A 84 -11.08 18.76 5.09
C THR A 84 -12.26 19.32 5.89
N GLU A 85 -12.26 20.62 6.12
CA GLU A 85 -13.43 21.37 6.59
C GLU A 85 -14.12 22.00 5.37
N ASN A 86 -15.41 21.70 5.16
CA ASN A 86 -16.17 22.17 4.01
C ASN A 86 -17.06 23.36 4.38
N PHE A 87 -17.14 24.36 3.51
CA PHE A 87 -17.93 25.57 3.68
C PHE A 87 -18.86 25.78 2.49
N ASN A 88 -20.17 25.83 2.78
CA ASN A 88 -21.19 26.25 1.82
C ASN A 88 -21.50 27.74 2.03
N LEU A 89 -20.85 28.58 1.24
CA LEU A 89 -20.93 30.03 1.36
C LEU A 89 -21.95 30.61 0.37
N PRO A 90 -22.79 31.58 0.77
CA PRO A 90 -23.66 32.30 -0.16
C PRO A 90 -22.85 33.00 -1.26
N LEU A 91 -23.28 32.83 -2.51
CA LEU A 91 -22.67 33.51 -3.65
C LEU A 91 -23.26 34.91 -3.78
N LEU A 92 -22.41 35.92 -3.66
CA LEU A 92 -22.75 37.33 -3.79
C LEU A 92 -22.33 37.83 -5.17
N ASN A 93 -23.05 38.83 -5.68
CA ASN A 93 -22.68 39.55 -6.91
C ASN A 93 -22.38 38.66 -8.12
N GLN A 94 -23.10 37.53 -8.25
CA GLN A 94 -22.98 36.67 -9.42
C GLN A 94 -23.37 37.48 -10.66
N SER A 95 -22.40 37.74 -11.53
CA SER A 95 -22.54 38.69 -12.64
C SER A 95 -21.63 38.30 -13.80
N ARG A 96 -21.81 38.94 -14.95
CA ARG A 96 -20.95 38.74 -16.12
C ARG A 96 -20.55 40.08 -16.73
N ALA A 97 -19.31 40.14 -17.21
CA ALA A 97 -18.83 41.22 -18.05
C ALA A 97 -17.92 40.64 -19.13
N ASN A 98 -18.15 41.00 -20.40
CA ASN A 98 -17.34 40.55 -21.54
C ASN A 98 -17.13 39.01 -21.59
N GLY A 99 -18.18 38.24 -21.30
CA GLY A 99 -18.13 36.77 -21.29
C GLY A 99 -17.47 36.15 -20.05
N VAL A 100 -16.87 36.95 -19.16
CA VAL A 100 -16.27 36.49 -17.90
C VAL A 100 -17.34 36.44 -16.82
N LEU A 101 -17.42 35.32 -16.10
CA LEU A 101 -18.27 35.14 -14.93
C LEU A 101 -17.55 35.67 -13.69
N PHE A 102 -18.25 36.43 -12.87
CA PHE A 102 -17.79 36.91 -11.58
C PHE A 102 -18.75 36.45 -10.49
N PHE A 103 -18.20 36.11 -9.33
CA PHE A 103 -18.96 35.98 -8.09
C PHE A 103 -18.05 36.29 -6.91
N THR A 104 -18.64 36.66 -5.78
CA THR A 104 -17.93 36.99 -4.54
C THR A 104 -18.47 36.12 -3.42
N VAL A 105 -17.62 35.72 -2.49
CA VAL A 105 -18.05 35.10 -1.23
C VAL A 105 -17.46 35.86 -0.05
N GLN A 106 -18.13 35.76 1.09
CA GLN A 106 -17.62 36.28 2.35
C GLN A 106 -17.14 35.10 3.20
N ILE A 107 -15.87 35.13 3.62
CA ILE A 107 -15.32 34.13 4.54
C ILE A 107 -15.87 34.42 5.95
N PRO A 108 -16.36 33.39 6.69
CA PRO A 108 -16.74 33.57 8.09
C PRO A 108 -15.56 34.03 8.95
N ALA A 109 -15.83 34.83 9.98
CA ALA A 109 -14.78 35.30 10.89
C ALA A 109 -14.00 34.13 11.51
N ASN A 110 -12.67 34.30 11.64
CA ASN A 110 -11.74 33.29 12.18
C ASN A 110 -11.70 31.98 11.39
N LYS A 111 -12.07 31.99 10.11
CA LYS A 111 -11.93 30.85 9.21
C LYS A 111 -10.92 31.16 8.11
N THR A 112 -10.31 30.09 7.60
CA THR A 112 -9.33 30.12 6.53
C THR A 112 -9.79 29.17 5.45
N LEU A 113 -9.58 29.52 4.17
CA LEU A 113 -9.90 28.67 3.02
C LEU A 113 -8.64 28.50 2.16
N ASN A 114 -8.52 27.39 1.45
CA ASN A 114 -7.40 27.12 0.56
C ASN A 114 -7.76 26.25 -0.65
N SER A 115 -9.05 25.96 -0.85
CA SER A 115 -9.53 25.21 -2.00
C SER A 115 -10.92 25.67 -2.39
N LEU A 116 -11.16 25.76 -3.70
CA LEU A 116 -12.42 26.10 -4.32
C LEU A 116 -12.76 25.01 -5.32
N ASN A 117 -13.93 24.39 -5.21
CA ASN A 117 -14.50 23.56 -6.24
C ASN A 117 -15.70 24.28 -6.88
N VAL A 118 -15.64 24.49 -8.19
CA VAL A 118 -16.70 25.15 -8.98
C VAL A 118 -17.44 24.14 -9.85
N ASN A 119 -18.76 24.26 -9.89
CA ASN A 119 -19.63 23.38 -10.66
C ASN A 119 -20.40 24.18 -11.71
N PHE A 120 -20.41 23.67 -12.93
CA PHE A 120 -21.13 24.26 -14.06
C PHE A 120 -22.16 23.28 -14.60
N ALA A 121 -23.19 23.80 -15.27
CA ALA A 121 -24.19 22.96 -15.93
C ALA A 121 -23.61 22.30 -17.20
N GLU A 122 -22.70 23.01 -17.86
CA GLU A 122 -22.06 22.60 -19.10
C GLU A 122 -20.89 21.63 -18.83
N ARG A 123 -20.70 20.68 -19.73
CA ARG A 123 -19.49 19.84 -19.86
C ARG A 123 -18.66 20.34 -21.03
N ASN A 124 -17.49 19.74 -21.28
CA ASN A 124 -16.68 20.03 -22.47
C ASN A 124 -16.26 21.51 -22.56
N PHE A 125 -15.66 22.00 -21.47
CA PHE A 125 -15.17 23.36 -21.37
C PHE A 125 -13.70 23.40 -20.96
N ASP A 126 -13.06 24.49 -21.36
CA ASP A 126 -11.73 24.91 -20.92
C ASP A 126 -11.87 26.33 -20.36
N ALA A 127 -11.49 26.52 -19.10
CA ALA A 127 -11.66 27.80 -18.43
C ALA A 127 -10.47 28.14 -17.55
N LEU A 128 -10.26 29.45 -17.36
CA LEU A 128 -9.25 30.02 -16.50
C LEU A 128 -9.93 30.67 -15.31
N VAL A 129 -9.52 30.28 -14.10
CA VAL A 129 -10.02 30.83 -12.84
C VAL A 129 -8.98 31.75 -12.22
N SER A 130 -9.40 32.94 -11.85
CA SER A 130 -8.62 33.85 -11.00
C SER A 130 -9.36 34.10 -9.70
N ILE A 131 -8.62 34.20 -8.59
CA ILE A 131 -9.15 34.46 -7.25
C ILE A 131 -8.39 35.64 -6.67
N GLU A 132 -9.14 36.63 -6.18
CA GLU A 132 -8.63 37.79 -5.48
C GLU A 132 -9.20 37.86 -4.06
N GLY A 133 -8.40 38.32 -3.11
CA GLY A 133 -8.79 38.55 -1.72
C GLY A 133 -8.94 40.03 -1.40
N SER A 134 -9.89 40.36 -0.53
CA SER A 134 -10.09 41.72 -0.01
C SER A 134 -10.58 41.71 1.43
N ALA A 135 -10.13 42.67 2.23
CA ALA A 135 -10.64 42.89 3.57
C ALA A 135 -11.89 43.80 3.58
N ASP A 136 -12.04 44.67 2.58
CA ASP A 136 -12.99 45.80 2.62
C ASP A 136 -13.85 45.98 1.35
N ARG A 137 -13.68 45.09 0.35
CA ARG A 137 -14.27 45.13 -1.01
C ARG A 137 -13.78 46.27 -1.91
N LYS A 138 -12.77 47.04 -1.49
CA LYS A 138 -12.19 48.13 -2.28
C LYS A 138 -10.85 47.71 -2.86
N ASP A 139 -9.92 47.31 -1.99
CA ASP A 139 -8.59 46.87 -2.39
C ASP A 139 -8.59 45.35 -2.56
N TRP A 140 -8.19 44.88 -3.75
CA TRP A 140 -8.18 43.48 -4.13
C TRP A 140 -6.76 43.03 -4.44
N PHE A 141 -6.38 41.90 -3.87
CA PHE A 141 -5.05 41.32 -4.01
C PHE A 141 -5.14 39.95 -4.69
N GLU A 142 -4.29 39.72 -5.69
CA GLU A 142 -4.25 38.45 -6.42
C GLU A 142 -3.82 37.31 -5.50
N ILE A 143 -4.60 36.22 -5.50
CA ILE A 143 -4.29 34.96 -4.80
C ILE A 143 -3.97 33.87 -5.83
N VAL A 144 -4.79 33.79 -6.89
CA VAL A 144 -4.62 32.87 -8.02
C VAL A 144 -4.85 33.63 -9.31
N ASN A 145 -4.00 33.39 -10.30
CA ASN A 145 -4.12 33.97 -11.63
C ASN A 145 -4.24 32.86 -12.68
N ASN A 146 -5.31 32.91 -13.48
CA ASN A 146 -5.52 32.09 -14.66
C ASN A 146 -5.24 30.59 -14.44
N LYS A 147 -5.69 30.03 -13.31
CA LYS A 147 -5.60 28.58 -13.08
C LYS A 147 -6.57 27.87 -14.02
N ARG A 148 -6.05 27.03 -14.90
CA ARG A 148 -6.86 26.23 -15.83
C ARG A 148 -7.70 25.20 -15.07
N ILE A 149 -8.99 25.15 -15.39
CA ILE A 149 -9.94 24.10 -15.05
C ILE A 149 -10.55 23.56 -16.34
N VAL A 150 -10.92 22.29 -16.35
CA VAL A 150 -11.37 21.63 -17.58
C VAL A 150 -12.39 20.54 -17.28
N SER A 151 -13.34 20.37 -18.18
CA SER A 151 -14.22 19.19 -18.24
C SER A 151 -14.17 18.63 -19.65
N ILE A 152 -13.94 17.32 -19.78
CA ILE A 152 -13.89 16.61 -21.06
C ILE A 152 -14.79 15.39 -20.94
N TYR A 153 -15.83 15.33 -21.75
CA TYR A 153 -16.79 14.25 -21.84
C TYR A 153 -17.00 13.88 -23.30
N GLN A 154 -16.33 12.82 -23.75
CA GLN A 154 -16.42 12.31 -25.10
C GLN A 154 -16.02 10.83 -25.15
N ASP A 155 -16.79 10.00 -25.87
CA ASP A 155 -16.56 8.56 -26.02
C ASP A 155 -16.41 7.82 -24.67
N GLN A 156 -15.21 7.34 -24.34
CA GLN A 156 -14.88 6.66 -23.07
C GLN A 156 -14.12 7.57 -22.07
N ILE A 157 -14.12 8.88 -22.32
CA ILE A 157 -13.48 9.89 -21.48
C ILE A 157 -14.56 10.64 -20.71
N ASP A 158 -14.47 10.60 -19.38
CA ASP A 158 -15.24 11.45 -18.46
C ASP A 158 -14.24 12.08 -17.47
N TYR A 159 -13.61 13.16 -17.93
CA TYR A 159 -12.70 13.98 -17.14
C TYR A 159 -13.41 15.20 -16.56
N SER A 160 -13.07 15.52 -15.32
CA SER A 160 -13.30 16.86 -14.81
C SER A 160 -12.26 17.21 -13.75
N ASN A 161 -11.64 18.37 -13.91
CA ASN A 161 -10.85 19.01 -12.87
C ASN A 161 -11.30 20.47 -12.74
N THR A 162 -12.19 20.70 -11.78
CA THR A 162 -12.78 22.02 -11.46
C THR A 162 -12.37 22.53 -10.10
N THR A 163 -11.31 21.94 -9.53
CA THR A 163 -10.79 22.33 -8.22
C THR A 163 -9.60 23.26 -8.38
N VAL A 164 -9.67 24.40 -7.73
CA VAL A 164 -8.62 25.41 -7.66
C VAL A 164 -8.11 25.44 -6.23
N ASN A 165 -6.90 24.93 -6.02
CA ASN A 165 -6.19 25.06 -4.75
C ASN A 165 -5.40 26.38 -4.73
N PHE A 166 -5.37 27.04 -3.58
CA PHE A 166 -4.73 28.33 -3.37
C PHE A 166 -4.08 28.40 -1.99
N PRO A 167 -3.16 29.35 -1.71
CA PRO A 167 -2.59 29.53 -0.38
C PRO A 167 -3.68 29.77 0.68
N ASN A 168 -3.37 29.43 1.94
CA ASN A 168 -4.27 29.73 3.06
C ASN A 168 -4.67 31.20 3.06
N SER A 169 -5.97 31.45 3.02
CA SER A 169 -6.55 32.79 2.90
C SER A 169 -7.63 33.00 3.96
N ASP A 170 -7.48 34.05 4.75
CA ASP A 170 -8.39 34.52 5.78
C ASP A 170 -9.00 35.90 5.45
N TYR A 171 -8.86 36.35 4.19
CA TYR A 171 -9.50 37.57 3.69
C TYR A 171 -11.00 37.55 3.95
N THR A 172 -11.61 38.70 4.26
CA THR A 172 -13.05 38.77 4.49
C THR A 172 -13.86 38.44 3.23
N PHE A 173 -13.36 38.80 2.05
CA PHE A 173 -14.02 38.57 0.77
C PHE A 173 -13.09 37.90 -0.22
N LEU A 174 -13.60 36.91 -0.95
CA LEU A 174 -12.95 36.35 -2.13
C LEU A 174 -13.80 36.68 -3.36
N ARG A 175 -13.16 37.24 -4.40
CA ARG A 175 -13.78 37.42 -5.72
C ARG A 175 -13.18 36.41 -6.68
N VAL A 176 -14.05 35.65 -7.30
CA VAL A 176 -13.68 34.62 -8.28
C VAL A 176 -14.09 35.10 -9.66
N GLN A 177 -13.18 34.94 -10.61
CA GLN A 177 -13.39 35.25 -12.02
C GLN A 177 -13.21 33.96 -12.81
N VAL A 178 -14.15 33.63 -13.69
CA VAL A 178 -14.07 32.46 -14.57
C VAL A 178 -14.18 32.92 -16.01
N LYS A 179 -13.08 32.78 -16.76
CA LYS A 179 -12.98 33.10 -18.18
C LYS A 179 -12.96 31.80 -18.98
N SER A 180 -13.87 31.65 -19.93
CA SER A 180 -13.94 30.48 -20.81
C SER A 180 -14.26 30.91 -22.24
N ASP A 181 -13.95 30.07 -23.21
CA ASP A 181 -14.34 30.22 -24.62
C ASP A 181 -15.86 30.05 -24.82
N LYS A 182 -16.50 29.32 -23.90
CA LYS A 182 -17.94 29.08 -23.88
C LYS A 182 -18.59 29.72 -22.66
N GLN A 183 -19.88 30.01 -22.78
CA GLN A 183 -20.64 30.49 -21.64
C GLN A 183 -20.91 29.36 -20.65
N LEU A 184 -20.36 29.46 -19.43
CA LEU A 184 -20.54 28.47 -18.36
C LEU A 184 -21.49 28.97 -17.28
N SER A 185 -22.58 28.24 -17.04
CA SER A 185 -23.61 28.51 -16.04
C SER A 185 -23.23 27.88 -14.70
N LEU A 186 -22.85 28.70 -13.73
CA LEU A 186 -22.49 28.26 -12.39
C LEU A 186 -23.70 27.65 -11.68
N THR A 187 -23.59 26.38 -11.28
CA THR A 187 -24.60 25.64 -10.52
C THR A 187 -24.27 25.58 -9.03
N GLY A 188 -23.00 25.74 -8.68
CA GLY A 188 -22.56 25.85 -7.29
C GLY A 188 -21.06 26.10 -7.18
N ALA A 189 -20.66 26.56 -6.00
CA ALA A 189 -19.26 26.62 -5.59
C ALA A 189 -19.15 26.17 -4.14
N SER A 190 -18.18 25.34 -3.84
CA SER A 190 -17.85 24.91 -2.48
C SER A 190 -16.43 25.33 -2.15
N PHE A 191 -16.22 25.79 -0.93
CA PHE A 191 -14.93 26.23 -0.45
C PHE A 191 -14.50 25.35 0.70
N ASN A 192 -13.22 25.04 0.77
CA ASN A 192 -12.69 24.14 1.79
C ASN A 192 -11.45 24.71 2.45
N TYR A 193 -11.24 24.28 3.69
CA TYR A 193 -9.95 24.29 4.33
C TYR A 193 -9.40 22.86 4.34
N ILE A 194 -8.34 22.64 3.58
CA ILE A 194 -7.62 21.36 3.52
C ILE A 194 -6.37 21.52 4.38
N ASN A 195 -6.34 20.86 5.53
CA ASN A 195 -5.15 20.74 6.34
C ASN A 195 -4.48 19.39 6.06
N THR A 196 -3.19 19.44 5.72
CA THR A 196 -2.39 18.23 5.42
C THR A 196 -1.24 18.17 6.40
N LYS A 197 -1.30 17.21 7.33
CA LYS A 197 -0.15 16.83 8.14
C LYS A 197 0.70 15.87 7.31
N LYS A 198 1.89 16.33 6.95
CA LYS A 198 2.78 15.58 6.05
C LYS A 198 3.28 14.30 6.71
N GLY A 199 3.19 13.22 5.96
CA GLY A 199 3.81 11.95 6.30
C GLY A 199 5.32 11.98 6.05
N GLU A 200 5.96 10.86 6.40
CA GLU A 200 7.36 10.61 6.10
C GLU A 200 7.45 9.61 4.96
N HIS A 201 8.13 9.99 3.89
CA HIS A 201 8.17 9.25 2.63
C HIS A 201 9.58 8.73 2.37
N ILE A 202 9.66 7.51 1.85
CA ILE A 202 10.88 6.88 1.37
C ILE A 202 10.79 6.79 -0.14
N THR A 203 11.70 7.45 -0.85
CA THR A 203 11.85 7.28 -2.30
C THR A 203 12.53 5.96 -2.58
N LEU A 204 11.93 5.11 -3.42
CA LEU A 204 12.56 3.89 -3.89
C LEU A 204 13.44 4.23 -5.08
N THR A 205 14.70 3.82 -5.03
CA THR A 205 15.67 4.03 -6.13
C THR A 205 16.02 2.74 -6.86
N ASP A 206 15.94 1.60 -6.17
CA ASP A 206 16.30 0.30 -6.71
C ASP A 206 15.10 -0.35 -7.39
N PHE A 207 14.76 0.10 -8.59
CA PHE A 207 13.78 -0.55 -9.45
C PHE A 207 14.14 -0.40 -10.91
N ILE A 208 13.61 -1.30 -11.74
CA ILE A 208 13.74 -1.24 -13.20
C ILE A 208 12.37 -1.00 -13.84
N THR A 209 12.37 -0.31 -14.97
CA THR A 209 11.17 -0.05 -15.76
C THR A 209 11.29 -0.67 -17.14
N ASN A 210 10.28 -1.44 -17.55
CA ASN A 210 10.16 -1.94 -18.92
C ASN A 210 8.88 -1.38 -19.54
N THR A 211 9.00 -0.75 -20.70
CA THR A 211 7.89 -0.15 -21.44
C THR A 211 7.66 -0.91 -22.73
N THR A 212 6.41 -1.31 -22.98
CA THR A 212 6.00 -1.99 -24.21
C THR A 212 4.74 -1.32 -24.74
N THR A 213 4.69 -1.07 -26.05
CA THR A 213 3.52 -0.46 -26.70
C THR A 213 2.97 -1.40 -27.76
N GLU A 214 1.80 -1.95 -27.51
CA GLU A 214 1.11 -2.90 -28.39
C GLU A 214 -0.41 -2.72 -28.25
N ASN A 215 -1.18 -3.10 -29.27
CA ASN A 215 -2.65 -3.12 -29.20
C ASN A 215 -3.30 -1.82 -28.66
N LYS A 216 -2.81 -0.67 -29.12
CA LYS A 216 -3.27 0.68 -28.71
C LYS A 216 -3.10 0.98 -27.21
N GLN A 217 -2.14 0.32 -26.56
CA GLN A 217 -1.82 0.50 -25.14
C GLN A 217 -0.31 0.61 -24.95
N THR A 218 0.10 1.39 -23.96
CA THR A 218 1.47 1.39 -23.44
C THR A 218 1.46 0.79 -22.04
N GLU A 219 2.12 -0.35 -21.87
CA GLU A 219 2.32 -1.00 -20.58
C GLU A 219 3.70 -0.63 -20.04
N VAL A 220 3.75 -0.08 -18.83
CA VAL A 220 4.97 0.20 -18.08
C VAL A 220 5.00 -0.69 -16.86
N ARG A 221 5.97 -1.61 -16.81
CA ARG A 221 6.22 -2.50 -15.67
C ARG A 221 7.32 -1.90 -14.82
N ILE A 222 7.01 -1.64 -13.55
CA ILE A 222 7.92 -1.05 -12.56
C ILE A 222 8.23 -2.16 -11.56
N ARG A 223 9.46 -2.68 -11.59
CA ARG A 223 9.87 -3.88 -10.84
C ARG A 223 10.98 -3.57 -9.85
N SER A 224 10.70 -3.82 -8.58
CA SER A 224 11.66 -3.79 -7.49
C SER A 224 12.28 -5.19 -7.29
N PRO A 225 13.57 -5.32 -6.90
CA PRO A 225 14.21 -6.61 -6.65
C PRO A 225 13.61 -7.35 -5.45
N TYR A 226 12.94 -6.63 -4.55
CA TYR A 226 12.22 -7.17 -3.38
C TYR A 226 10.82 -6.55 -3.29
N ARG A 227 9.91 -7.19 -2.53
CA ARG A 227 8.63 -6.55 -2.22
C ARG A 227 8.91 -5.34 -1.35
N ALA A 228 8.35 -4.19 -1.70
CA ALA A 228 8.47 -2.96 -0.95
C ALA A 228 7.08 -2.38 -0.68
N ALA A 229 6.96 -1.62 0.42
CA ALA A 229 5.78 -0.84 0.71
C ALA A 229 5.77 0.41 -0.20
N VAL A 230 4.71 0.60 -0.97
CA VAL A 230 4.56 1.71 -1.92
C VAL A 230 3.17 2.34 -1.75
N HIS A 231 3.08 3.66 -1.88
CA HIS A 231 1.80 4.37 -1.78
C HIS A 231 1.68 5.53 -2.78
N ALA A 232 2.74 5.89 -3.50
CA ALA A 232 2.67 6.94 -4.49
C ALA A 232 3.57 6.66 -5.70
N LEU A 233 3.05 6.98 -6.88
CA LEU A 233 3.72 6.88 -8.17
C LEU A 233 3.58 8.22 -8.90
N ALA A 234 4.69 8.89 -9.20
CA ALA A 234 4.70 10.07 -10.06
C ALA A 234 5.25 9.70 -11.44
N ILE A 235 4.57 10.14 -12.49
CA ILE A 235 4.96 9.87 -13.88
C ILE A 235 5.17 11.19 -14.60
N SER A 236 6.39 11.42 -15.09
CA SER A 236 6.67 12.50 -16.03
C SER A 236 6.52 11.96 -17.45
N ALA A 237 5.40 12.27 -18.09
CA ALA A 237 5.13 11.90 -19.49
C ALA A 237 5.02 13.15 -20.37
N SER A 238 5.50 13.07 -21.61
CA SER A 238 5.46 14.18 -22.56
C SER A 238 4.93 13.75 -23.93
N HIS A 239 4.34 14.73 -24.62
CA HIS A 239 3.90 14.66 -26.00
C HIS A 239 3.88 16.09 -26.57
N ASN A 240 3.97 16.25 -27.89
CA ASN A 240 4.02 17.58 -28.52
C ASN A 240 2.72 18.39 -28.37
N ASN A 241 1.60 17.69 -28.19
CA ASN A 241 0.28 18.26 -28.00
C ASN A 241 -0.23 17.93 -26.60
N ASP A 242 -1.17 18.74 -26.12
CA ASP A 242 -1.97 18.43 -24.93
C ASP A 242 -2.53 17.00 -25.02
N TYR A 243 -2.50 16.31 -23.89
CA TYR A 243 -2.92 14.92 -23.83
C TYR A 243 -3.80 14.63 -22.62
N TYR A 244 -4.61 13.61 -22.82
CA TYR A 244 -5.46 13.03 -21.81
C TYR A 244 -5.55 11.53 -22.08
N ARG A 245 -5.05 10.70 -21.17
CA ARG A 245 -4.98 9.25 -21.35
C ARG A 245 -5.51 8.53 -20.13
N ASN A 246 -6.49 7.67 -20.34
CA ASN A 246 -6.96 6.76 -19.31
C ASN A 246 -5.79 5.86 -18.91
N TYR A 247 -5.67 5.57 -17.62
CA TYR A 247 -4.76 4.55 -17.14
C TYR A 247 -5.47 3.57 -16.20
N SER A 248 -4.90 2.37 -16.12
CA SER A 248 -5.11 1.46 -15.00
C SER A 248 -3.79 1.13 -14.35
N LEU A 249 -3.77 1.15 -13.02
CA LEU A 249 -2.62 0.76 -12.21
C LEU A 249 -2.96 -0.52 -11.46
N ALA A 250 -2.10 -1.52 -11.63
CA ALA A 250 -2.25 -2.84 -11.04
C ALA A 250 -0.99 -3.26 -10.28
N TYR A 251 -1.13 -4.15 -9.30
CA TYR A 251 -0.01 -4.76 -8.59
C TYR A 251 0.02 -6.28 -8.82
N ALA A 252 1.20 -6.88 -8.74
CA ALA A 252 1.37 -8.32 -8.88
C ALA A 252 0.85 -9.08 -7.64
N LEU A 253 -0.06 -10.03 -7.85
CA LEU A 253 -0.61 -10.88 -6.80
C LEU A 253 0.28 -12.09 -6.52
N ASP A 254 0.42 -12.94 -7.54
CA ASP A 254 1.17 -14.18 -7.57
C ASP A 254 1.37 -14.63 -9.03
N SER A 255 2.24 -15.61 -9.25
CA SER A 255 2.51 -16.22 -10.55
C SER A 255 1.96 -17.64 -10.62
N ILE A 256 1.35 -18.01 -11.74
CA ILE A 256 0.92 -19.38 -12.01
C ILE A 256 1.86 -19.98 -13.05
N LYS A 257 2.40 -21.16 -12.74
CA LYS A 257 3.22 -21.92 -13.71
C LYS A 257 2.30 -22.59 -14.72
N THR A 258 2.46 -22.26 -15.99
CA THR A 258 1.78 -22.91 -17.13
C THR A 258 2.80 -23.63 -18.00
N GLU A 259 2.35 -24.47 -18.93
CA GLU A 259 3.21 -25.15 -19.92
C GLU A 259 4.01 -24.16 -20.78
N LYS A 260 3.49 -22.94 -20.98
CA LYS A 260 4.14 -21.86 -21.74
C LYS A 260 5.02 -20.94 -20.89
N GLY A 261 5.15 -21.23 -19.59
CA GLY A 261 5.92 -20.44 -18.63
C GLY A 261 5.09 -19.86 -17.49
N TRP A 262 5.71 -18.99 -16.69
CA TRP A 262 5.05 -18.32 -15.57
C TRP A 262 4.17 -17.16 -16.07
N ILE A 263 2.89 -17.18 -15.71
CA ILE A 263 1.96 -16.09 -15.97
C ILE A 263 1.76 -15.33 -14.66
N GLN A 264 2.06 -14.03 -14.67
CA GLN A 264 1.83 -13.16 -13.53
C GLN A 264 0.38 -12.70 -13.48
N ASN A 265 -0.26 -12.86 -12.32
CA ASN A 265 -1.59 -12.32 -12.06
C ASN A 265 -1.50 -10.91 -11.49
N TYR A 266 -2.36 -10.03 -12.00
CA TYR A 266 -2.42 -8.63 -11.59
C TYR A 266 -3.80 -8.31 -11.07
N SER A 267 -3.86 -7.46 -10.04
CA SER A 267 -5.11 -6.85 -9.58
C SER A 267 -5.04 -5.35 -9.81
N THR A 268 -5.96 -4.83 -10.63
CA THR A 268 -6.13 -3.38 -10.80
C THR A 268 -6.71 -2.80 -9.52
N PHE A 269 -6.03 -1.82 -8.94
CA PHE A 269 -6.47 -1.17 -7.70
C PHE A 269 -6.74 0.33 -7.89
N LYS A 270 -6.26 0.91 -9.00
CA LYS A 270 -6.51 2.32 -9.30
C LYS A 270 -6.70 2.55 -10.79
N ARG A 271 -7.59 3.48 -11.12
CA ARG A 271 -7.82 4.00 -12.47
C ARG A 271 -7.88 5.52 -12.40
N GLY A 272 -7.62 6.16 -13.51
CA GLY A 272 -7.67 7.61 -13.61
C GLY A 272 -7.11 8.06 -14.94
N TYR A 273 -6.55 9.25 -14.96
CA TYR A 273 -6.08 9.87 -16.18
C TYR A 273 -4.73 10.53 -16.00
N LEU A 274 -3.88 10.39 -17.02
CA LEU A 274 -2.67 11.16 -17.19
C LEU A 274 -2.97 12.35 -18.10
N THR A 275 -2.60 13.55 -17.68
CA THR A 275 -2.92 14.80 -18.38
C THR A 275 -1.67 15.65 -18.56
N SER A 276 -1.66 16.54 -19.56
CA SER A 276 -0.63 17.58 -19.68
C SER A 276 -0.80 18.74 -18.69
N ILE A 277 -1.89 18.75 -17.91
CA ILE A 277 -2.29 19.87 -17.04
C ILE A 277 -1.88 19.62 -15.59
N ASP A 278 -1.91 18.36 -15.15
CA ASP A 278 -1.69 17.97 -13.77
C ASP A 278 -0.29 17.39 -13.54
N SER A 279 0.12 17.33 -12.28
CA SER A 279 1.42 16.76 -11.89
C SER A 279 1.58 15.27 -12.18
N ASN A 280 0.51 14.57 -12.57
CA ASN A 280 0.47 13.11 -12.75
C ASN A 280 1.04 12.32 -11.55
N LYS A 281 0.89 12.87 -10.34
CA LYS A 281 1.18 12.19 -9.08
C LYS A 281 -0.03 11.36 -8.62
N ILE A 282 0.14 10.05 -8.57
CA ILE A 282 -0.88 9.08 -8.23
C ILE A 282 -0.63 8.58 -6.81
N ASN A 283 -1.37 9.08 -5.82
CA ASN A 283 -1.35 8.57 -4.44
C ASN A 283 -2.39 7.46 -4.23
N PHE A 284 -2.07 6.41 -3.51
CA PHE A 284 -2.94 5.26 -3.25
C PHE A 284 -2.68 4.68 -1.84
N GLU A 285 -3.54 3.78 -1.38
CA GLU A 285 -3.31 3.08 -0.11
C GLU A 285 -2.00 2.30 -0.15
N THR A 286 -1.37 2.10 1.01
CA THR A 286 -0.06 1.43 1.07
C THR A 286 -0.19 -0.02 0.60
N LEU A 287 0.59 -0.40 -0.40
CA LEU A 287 0.65 -1.76 -0.94
C LEU A 287 2.04 -2.35 -0.74
N ILE A 288 2.11 -3.61 -0.32
CA ILE A 288 3.36 -4.38 -0.34
C ILE A 288 3.42 -5.22 -1.62
N THR A 289 4.27 -4.80 -2.56
CA THR A 289 4.43 -5.47 -3.85
C THR A 289 5.87 -5.36 -4.37
N HIS A 290 6.25 -6.28 -5.25
CA HIS A 290 7.52 -6.21 -5.98
C HIS A 290 7.34 -5.62 -7.39
N GLU A 291 6.10 -5.53 -7.88
CA GLU A 291 5.81 -5.04 -9.23
C GLU A 291 4.51 -4.23 -9.25
N LEU A 292 4.59 -3.07 -9.91
CA LEU A 292 3.45 -2.28 -10.36
C LEU A 292 3.39 -2.31 -11.89
N LYS A 293 2.17 -2.34 -12.42
CA LYS A 293 1.89 -2.33 -13.84
C LYS A 293 0.96 -1.18 -14.18
N LEU A 294 1.50 -0.18 -14.85
CA LEU A 294 0.75 0.96 -15.38
C LEU A 294 0.39 0.66 -16.84
N THR A 295 -0.90 0.58 -17.14
CA THR A 295 -1.39 0.46 -18.51
C THR A 295 -2.02 1.78 -18.91
N ILE A 296 -1.45 2.44 -19.91
CA ILE A 296 -1.94 3.67 -20.52
C ILE A 296 -2.70 3.29 -21.79
N TYR A 297 -3.96 3.69 -21.88
CA TYR A 297 -4.81 3.42 -23.03
C TYR A 297 -4.65 4.54 -24.06
N ASN A 298 -3.88 4.28 -25.13
CA ASN A 298 -3.56 5.28 -26.15
C ASN A 298 -4.72 5.50 -27.14
N GLN A 299 -5.58 4.49 -27.31
CA GLN A 299 -6.57 4.46 -28.38
C GLN A 299 -5.86 4.66 -29.74
N ASP A 300 -6.37 5.53 -30.61
CA ASP A 300 -5.75 5.84 -31.91
C ASP A 300 -4.64 6.91 -31.82
N ASN A 301 -4.30 7.36 -30.62
CA ASN A 301 -3.24 8.35 -30.45
C ASN A 301 -1.85 7.71 -30.43
N PRO A 302 -0.81 8.47 -30.81
CA PRO A 302 0.57 8.09 -30.52
C PRO A 302 0.80 7.85 -29.03
N ALA A 303 1.71 6.92 -28.72
CA ALA A 303 2.14 6.65 -27.35
C ALA A 303 2.82 7.89 -26.74
N LEU A 304 2.62 8.08 -25.43
CA LEU A 304 3.34 9.11 -24.69
C LEU A 304 4.80 8.71 -24.48
N THR A 305 5.71 9.69 -24.48
CA THR A 305 7.10 9.46 -24.05
C THR A 305 7.15 9.50 -22.53
N ILE A 306 7.56 8.40 -21.91
CA ILE A 306 7.74 8.31 -20.45
C ILE A 306 9.17 8.72 -20.12
N ASN A 307 9.33 9.90 -19.50
CA ASN A 307 10.63 10.51 -19.23
C ASN A 307 11.20 10.08 -17.88
N ASN A 308 10.35 10.09 -16.84
CA ASN A 308 10.74 9.76 -15.48
C ASN A 308 9.60 9.07 -14.74
N ILE A 309 9.96 8.15 -13.85
CA ILE A 309 9.05 7.50 -12.92
C ILE A 309 9.66 7.62 -11.54
N GLU A 310 8.87 8.12 -10.58
CA GLU A 310 9.26 8.16 -9.17
C GLU A 310 8.29 7.29 -8.38
N LEU A 311 8.85 6.35 -7.64
CA LEU A 311 8.09 5.45 -6.77
C LEU A 311 8.44 5.76 -5.32
N SER A 312 7.43 5.95 -4.48
CA SER A 312 7.63 6.23 -3.06
C SER A 312 6.71 5.39 -2.17
N GLY A 313 7.25 5.06 -1.00
CA GLY A 313 6.64 4.31 0.07
C GLY A 313 6.55 5.12 1.35
N PRO A 314 5.66 4.77 2.28
CA PRO A 314 5.63 5.45 3.57
C PRO A 314 6.76 4.92 4.44
N LYS A 315 7.25 5.74 5.37
CA LYS A 315 8.02 5.23 6.48
C LYS A 315 7.10 4.42 7.38
N ILE A 316 7.46 3.17 7.62
CA ILE A 316 6.74 2.26 8.52
C ILE A 316 7.60 2.04 9.75
N GLU A 317 6.98 2.17 10.91
CA GLU A 317 7.65 2.04 12.19
C GLU A 317 6.76 1.37 13.24
N ILE A 318 7.40 0.84 14.26
CA ILE A 318 6.76 0.24 15.42
C ILE A 318 7.05 1.12 16.63
N LEU A 319 5.99 1.58 17.29
CA LEU A 319 6.08 2.30 18.56
C LEU A 319 5.85 1.33 19.71
N ALA A 320 6.82 1.22 20.61
CA ALA A 320 6.73 0.34 21.78
C ALA A 320 7.39 0.99 23.00
N LYS A 321 6.88 0.67 24.20
CA LYS A 321 7.54 1.02 25.45
C LYS A 321 8.59 -0.05 25.75
N LEU A 322 9.86 0.34 25.75
CA LEU A 322 10.99 -0.58 25.96
C LEU A 322 11.62 -0.32 27.33
N SER A 323 12.21 -1.35 27.93
CA SER A 323 12.96 -1.26 29.18
C SER A 323 14.44 -1.62 28.95
N PRO A 324 15.37 -1.01 29.71
CA PRO A 324 16.78 -1.35 29.61
C PRO A 324 17.04 -2.79 30.09
N HIS A 325 18.17 -3.36 29.67
CA HIS A 325 18.62 -4.71 30.05
C HIS A 325 17.71 -5.88 29.60
N GLN A 326 16.81 -5.65 28.64
CA GLN A 326 16.02 -6.71 28.00
C GLN A 326 16.57 -7.02 26.60
N ASN A 327 16.88 -8.29 26.34
CA ASN A 327 17.26 -8.74 25.00
C ASN A 327 16.01 -8.77 24.12
N THR A 328 15.75 -7.67 23.41
CA THR A 328 14.54 -7.48 22.63
C THR A 328 14.81 -7.78 21.15
N PHE A 329 13.91 -8.53 20.54
CA PHE A 329 14.00 -8.91 19.13
C PHE A 329 12.68 -8.67 18.41
N LEU A 330 12.79 -8.22 17.17
CA LEU A 330 11.69 -8.22 16.22
C LEU A 330 11.68 -9.56 15.47
N TYR A 331 10.62 -10.34 15.64
CA TYR A 331 10.39 -11.62 15.00
C TYR A 331 9.37 -11.50 13.87
N TYR A 332 9.60 -12.22 12.76
CA TYR A 332 8.71 -12.21 11.60
C TYR A 332 8.88 -13.43 10.68
N GLY A 333 8.03 -13.54 9.65
CA GLY A 333 8.06 -14.63 8.66
C GLY A 333 7.15 -15.81 8.98
N ASN A 334 6.25 -15.67 9.95
CA ASN A 334 5.25 -16.70 10.25
C ASN A 334 3.92 -16.37 9.56
N THR A 335 3.77 -16.81 8.31
CA THR A 335 2.63 -16.45 7.43
C THR A 335 1.25 -16.86 7.94
N ARG A 336 1.18 -17.68 9.00
CA ARG A 336 -0.07 -18.20 9.58
C ARG A 336 -0.59 -17.38 10.77
N LEU A 337 0.19 -16.40 11.25
CA LEU A 337 -0.22 -15.62 12.41
C LEU A 337 -1.29 -14.58 12.06
N PRO A 338 -2.30 -14.40 12.93
CA PRO A 338 -3.18 -13.24 12.86
C PRO A 338 -2.45 -12.00 13.39
N SER A 339 -2.95 -10.81 13.01
CA SER A 339 -2.46 -9.55 13.59
C SER A 339 -2.63 -9.53 15.10
N PRO A 340 -1.64 -9.03 15.86
CA PRO A 340 -1.76 -8.91 17.29
C PRO A 340 -2.82 -7.86 17.66
N ARG A 341 -3.49 -8.07 18.80
CA ARG A 341 -4.51 -7.15 19.32
C ARG A 341 -4.10 -6.72 20.71
N TYR A 342 -3.67 -5.46 20.83
CA TYR A 342 -3.25 -4.88 22.10
C TYR A 342 -4.21 -3.76 22.50
N ASP A 343 -4.42 -3.60 23.80
CA ASP A 343 -5.18 -2.46 24.35
C ASP A 343 -4.52 -1.11 24.02
N LEU A 344 -3.22 -1.12 23.70
CA LEU A 344 -2.42 0.05 23.38
C LEU A 344 -3.02 0.90 22.24
N VAL A 345 -3.76 0.28 21.31
CA VAL A 345 -4.43 0.98 20.19
C VAL A 345 -5.44 2.03 20.70
N HIS A 346 -6.00 1.82 21.89
CA HIS A 346 -6.99 2.72 22.49
C HIS A 346 -6.37 3.89 23.29
N PHE A 347 -5.05 3.92 23.45
CA PHE A 347 -4.34 4.92 24.27
C PHE A 347 -3.24 5.65 23.49
N GLU A 348 -3.43 5.80 22.17
CA GLU A 348 -2.47 6.48 21.31
C GLU A 348 -2.21 7.94 21.73
N ASP A 349 -3.23 8.61 22.27
CA ASP A 349 -3.17 9.97 22.81
C ASP A 349 -2.22 10.11 24.00
N ARG A 350 -1.89 9.00 24.68
CA ARG A 350 -0.95 8.96 25.80
C ARG A 350 0.50 8.72 25.38
N ILE A 351 0.75 8.44 24.11
CA ILE A 351 2.11 8.27 23.58
C ILE A 351 2.70 9.65 23.30
N PRO A 352 3.92 9.97 23.79
CA PRO A 352 4.57 11.23 23.48
C PRO A 352 4.70 11.46 21.96
N GLN A 353 4.51 12.70 21.50
CA GLN A 353 4.68 13.04 20.08
C GLN A 353 6.13 12.86 19.60
N SER A 354 7.10 13.06 20.50
CA SER A 354 8.51 12.82 20.27
C SER A 354 8.94 11.58 21.06
N VAL A 355 9.45 10.58 20.34
CA VAL A 355 9.94 9.32 20.91
C VAL A 355 11.38 9.09 20.48
N LYS A 356 12.11 8.28 21.24
CA LYS A 356 13.50 7.92 20.91
C LYS A 356 13.51 6.95 19.72
N THR A 357 14.41 7.12 18.77
CA THR A 357 14.57 6.15 17.67
C THR A 357 15.55 5.06 18.08
N ILE A 358 15.26 3.81 17.70
CA ILE A 358 16.18 2.69 17.87
C ILE A 358 16.23 1.85 16.60
N ASP A 359 17.44 1.48 16.20
CA ASP A 359 17.67 0.71 14.99
C ASP A 359 17.61 -0.80 15.24
N LEU A 360 17.20 -1.51 14.20
CA LEU A 360 17.32 -2.96 14.13
C LEU A 360 18.72 -3.34 13.65
N LEU A 361 19.30 -4.33 14.31
CA LEU A 361 20.54 -4.95 13.88
C LEU A 361 20.30 -5.90 12.69
N LYS A 362 21.37 -6.57 12.27
CA LYS A 362 21.36 -7.52 11.15
C LYS A 362 20.35 -8.64 11.39
N GLU A 363 19.68 -9.06 10.32
CA GLU A 363 18.76 -10.19 10.33
C GLU A 363 19.48 -11.52 10.60
N GLU A 364 18.84 -12.34 11.43
CA GLU A 364 19.19 -13.73 11.69
C GLU A 364 18.09 -14.64 11.11
N ASN A 365 18.50 -15.67 10.37
CA ASN A 365 17.60 -16.72 9.89
C ASN A 365 17.47 -17.81 10.98
N LEU A 366 16.24 -18.12 11.36
CA LEU A 366 15.87 -19.09 12.38
C LEU A 366 15.42 -20.44 11.80
N GLU A 367 15.28 -20.53 10.47
CA GLU A 367 14.97 -21.79 9.81
C GLU A 367 16.08 -22.80 10.09
N SER A 368 15.71 -23.94 10.69
CA SER A 368 16.64 -25.05 10.87
C SER A 368 17.11 -25.54 9.48
N PRO A 369 18.39 -25.94 9.32
CA PRO A 369 18.83 -26.60 8.10
C PRO A 369 17.87 -27.75 7.82
N GLN A 370 17.27 -27.75 6.63
CA GLN A 370 16.25 -28.72 6.23
C GLN A 370 16.73 -30.12 6.60
N GLN A 371 16.17 -30.72 7.65
CA GLN A 371 16.54 -32.05 8.10
C GLN A 371 16.42 -32.97 6.88
N GLU A 372 17.52 -33.61 6.48
CA GLU A 372 17.54 -34.46 5.28
C GLU A 372 16.27 -35.30 5.27
N LYS A 373 15.44 -35.11 4.22
CA LYS A 373 14.16 -35.80 4.09
C LYS A 373 14.37 -37.26 4.49
N ALA A 374 13.58 -37.73 5.45
CA ALA A 374 13.68 -39.06 6.05
C ALA A 374 14.05 -40.11 5.00
N LEU A 375 14.88 -41.10 5.39
CA LEU A 375 15.47 -42.13 4.52
C LEU A 375 14.51 -42.71 3.46
N PHE A 376 13.21 -42.74 3.77
CA PHE A 376 12.09 -43.09 2.89
C PHE A 376 11.98 -42.29 1.57
N THR A 377 12.59 -41.11 1.46
CA THR A 377 12.60 -40.34 0.20
C THR A 377 13.74 -40.73 -0.74
N LYS A 378 14.76 -41.45 -0.25
CA LYS A 378 15.81 -42.00 -1.09
C LYS A 378 15.25 -43.25 -1.78
N LYS A 379 15.05 -43.18 -3.10
CA LYS A 379 14.48 -44.25 -3.96
C LYS A 379 15.04 -45.64 -3.62
N PHE A 380 16.33 -45.72 -3.29
CA PHE A 380 17.01 -46.95 -2.86
C PHE A 380 16.33 -47.63 -1.65
N TRP A 381 16.04 -46.90 -0.58
CA TRP A 381 15.42 -47.46 0.64
C TRP A 381 14.02 -48.01 0.40
N LEU A 382 13.27 -47.36 -0.50
CA LEU A 382 11.94 -47.85 -0.90
C LEU A 382 12.04 -49.21 -1.61
N TRP A 383 13.00 -49.36 -2.52
CA TRP A 383 13.26 -50.65 -3.19
C TRP A 383 13.81 -51.71 -2.23
N THR A 384 14.67 -51.33 -1.28
CA THR A 384 15.19 -52.26 -0.27
C THR A 384 14.05 -52.81 0.59
N ILE A 385 13.14 -51.95 1.06
CA ILE A 385 11.97 -52.38 1.83
C ILE A 385 11.04 -53.25 0.97
N LEU A 386 10.82 -52.88 -0.30
CA LEU A 386 10.00 -53.66 -1.22
C LEU A 386 10.55 -55.09 -1.41
N ILE A 387 11.86 -55.23 -1.62
CA ILE A 387 12.54 -56.53 -1.77
C ILE A 387 12.42 -57.34 -0.48
N VAL A 388 12.59 -56.72 0.69
CA VAL A 388 12.44 -57.40 1.99
C VAL A 388 11.00 -57.91 2.17
N VAL A 389 9.98 -57.10 1.84
CA VAL A 389 8.58 -57.51 1.93
C VAL A 389 8.27 -58.65 0.96
N ILE A 390 8.74 -58.58 -0.28
CA ILE A 390 8.58 -59.65 -1.27
C ILE A 390 9.28 -60.94 -0.79
N GLY A 391 10.48 -60.84 -0.24
CA GLY A 391 11.23 -61.98 0.31
C GLY A 391 10.51 -62.64 1.49
N ILE A 392 9.95 -61.85 2.39
CA ILE A 392 9.14 -62.36 3.52
C ILE A 392 7.88 -63.06 3.01
N MET A 393 7.17 -62.47 2.03
CA MET A 393 5.99 -63.11 1.45
C MET A 393 6.33 -64.42 0.75
N ALA A 394 7.42 -64.45 -0.04
CA ALA A 394 7.90 -65.66 -0.71
C ALA A 394 8.30 -66.75 0.29
N TYR A 395 8.92 -66.39 1.42
CA TYR A 395 9.25 -67.32 2.48
C TYR A 395 7.99 -67.94 3.10
N PHE A 396 6.98 -67.12 3.44
CA PHE A 396 5.73 -67.63 4.02
C PHE A 396 4.93 -68.48 3.04
N THR A 397 4.87 -68.12 1.75
CA THR A 397 4.18 -68.96 0.75
C THR A 397 4.86 -70.32 0.57
N LEU A 398 6.19 -70.36 0.54
CA LEU A 398 6.95 -71.61 0.50
C LEU A 398 6.78 -72.44 1.79
N GLN A 399 6.73 -71.79 2.95
CA GLN A 399 6.47 -72.48 4.23
C GLN A 399 5.06 -73.07 4.29
N MET A 400 4.05 -72.41 3.72
CA MET A 400 2.69 -72.94 3.62
C MET A 400 2.60 -74.12 2.65
N LEU A 401 3.33 -74.08 1.52
CA LEU A 401 3.41 -75.20 0.58
C LEU A 401 4.11 -76.42 1.19
N LYS A 402 5.16 -76.20 1.98
CA LYS A 402 5.92 -77.28 2.66
C LYS A 402 5.17 -77.94 3.83
N ARG A 403 4.03 -77.39 4.24
CA ARG A 403 3.20 -77.90 5.33
C ARG A 403 2.03 -78.76 4.84
N ASN A 404 1.85 -78.86 3.52
CA ASN A 404 0.78 -79.65 2.87
C ASN A 404 1.29 -80.86 2.05
N ASN A 405 2.57 -81.21 2.20
CA ASN A 405 3.12 -82.54 1.93
C ASN A 405 3.69 -83.09 3.24
#